data_AF-A0A7V0XHP7-F1
#
_entry.id   AF-A0A7V0XHP7-F1
#
_cell.length_a   1.000
_cell.length_b   1.000
_cell.length_c   1.000
_cell.angle_alpha   90.00
_cell.angle_beta   90.00
_cell.angle_gamma   90.00
#
_symmetry.space_group_name_H-M   'P 1'
#
loop_
_entity.id
_entity.type
_entity.pdbx_description
1 polymer ?
#
loop_
_entity_poly.entity_id
_entity_poly.type
_entity_poly.pdbx_seq_one_letter_code
_entity_poly.pdbx_strand_id
1 'polypeptide(L)'
;MKKSILYGLFAVIVIALFLWANFVYQPFGEKDPLLILEKQAETLNAQGDFAVIGKGVSRSVQIARQKAELDARVKLAQMQGEFVENLQKAYEKEAGGSDSVISAQFKELKKSLTGTVKGSHSIEELSTEQDGMPSTHILMSVAANDFRTHLNSELQKYPELLESLKKSQAGKGMLEEGLN
;
A
#
# COMPACT_ATOMS: atom_id res chain seq x y z
N MET A 1 17.22 13.90 -66.05
CA MET A 1 17.24 13.43 -64.64
C MET A 1 16.94 14.61 -63.72
N LYS A 2 16.21 14.42 -62.60
CA LYS A 2 15.95 15.38 -61.48
C LYS A 2 14.54 16.00 -61.29
N LYS A 3 13.44 15.47 -61.83
CA LYS A 3 12.08 15.96 -61.43
C LYS A 3 11.08 14.89 -60.95
N SER A 4 11.38 13.60 -61.08
CA SER A 4 10.47 12.51 -60.69
C SER A 4 10.66 12.01 -59.25
N ILE A 5 11.75 12.35 -58.57
CA ILE A 5 12.02 11.89 -57.19
C ILE A 5 11.37 12.80 -56.14
N LEU A 6 11.05 14.05 -56.50
CA LEU A 6 10.52 15.04 -55.55
C LEU A 6 9.04 14.81 -55.20
N TYR A 7 8.26 14.22 -56.11
CA TYR A 7 6.83 13.95 -55.87
C TYR A 7 6.57 12.66 -55.08
N GLY A 8 7.51 11.70 -55.09
CA GLY A 8 7.39 10.47 -54.30
C GLY A 8 7.57 10.71 -52.79
N LEU A 9 8.42 11.66 -52.41
CA LEU A 9 8.68 11.96 -51.00
C LEU A 9 7.56 12.74 -50.31
N PHE A 10 6.84 13.59 -51.06
CA PHE A 10 5.74 14.39 -50.52
C PHE A 10 4.48 13.55 -50.22
N ALA A 11 4.20 12.52 -51.03
CA ALA A 11 3.05 11.64 -50.83
C ALA A 11 3.16 10.76 -49.57
N VAL A 12 4.38 10.33 -49.21
CA VAL A 12 4.62 9.50 -48.02
C VAL A 12 4.46 10.31 -46.73
N ILE A 13 4.85 11.60 -46.74
CA ILE A 13 4.75 12.48 -45.56
C ILE A 13 3.29 12.82 -45.25
N VAL A 14 2.44 13.01 -46.26
CA VAL A 14 1.01 13.31 -46.06
C VAL A 14 0.24 12.11 -45.50
N ILE A 15 0.57 10.88 -45.93
CA ILE A 15 -0.03 9.66 -45.39
C ILE A 15 0.46 9.38 -43.96
N ALA A 16 1.74 9.65 -43.66
CA ALA A 16 2.27 9.52 -42.30
C ALA A 16 1.61 10.49 -41.31
N LEU A 17 1.31 11.73 -41.75
CA LEU A 17 0.60 12.71 -40.91
C LEU A 17 -0.88 12.35 -40.69
N PHE A 18 -1.56 11.76 -41.68
CA PHE A 18 -2.95 11.28 -41.52
C PHE A 18 -3.06 10.02 -40.66
N LEU A 19 -2.03 9.16 -40.66
CA LEU A 19 -1.96 8.00 -39.77
C LEU A 19 -1.59 8.38 -38.33
N TRP A 20 -0.84 9.46 -38.13
CA TRP A 20 -0.60 10.02 -36.78
C TRP A 20 -1.81 10.73 -36.19
N ALA A 21 -2.61 11.42 -37.02
CA ALA A 21 -3.82 12.10 -36.54
C ALA A 21 -4.93 11.13 -36.07
N ASN A 22 -4.96 9.90 -36.60
CA ASN A 22 -5.88 8.85 -36.12
C ASN A 22 -5.31 8.01 -34.95
N PHE A 23 -4.02 8.12 -34.63
CA PHE A 23 -3.41 7.41 -33.51
C PHE A 23 -3.41 8.23 -32.20
N VAL A 24 -3.68 9.54 -32.28
CA VAL A 24 -3.73 10.44 -31.10
C VAL A 24 -5.15 10.99 -30.91
N TYR A 25 -6.11 10.09 -30.84
CA TYR A 25 -7.34 10.32 -30.09
C TYR A 25 -7.59 9.07 -29.24
N GLN A 26 -6.76 8.86 -28.23
CA GLN A 26 -7.30 8.23 -27.02
C GLN A 26 -8.28 9.26 -26.44
N PRO A 27 -9.58 8.96 -26.33
CA PRO A 27 -10.47 9.81 -25.57
C PRO A 27 -9.87 9.94 -24.17
N PHE A 28 -9.75 11.17 -23.67
CA PHE A 28 -9.33 11.45 -22.30
C PHE A 28 -10.17 10.57 -21.37
N GLY A 29 -9.53 9.51 -20.89
CA GLY A 29 -10.19 8.37 -20.29
C GLY A 29 -10.98 8.78 -19.07
N GLU A 30 -12.22 8.31 -19.00
CA GLU A 30 -12.90 8.08 -17.75
C GLU A 30 -11.91 7.33 -16.84
N LYS A 31 -11.37 8.01 -15.82
CA LYS A 31 -10.34 7.43 -14.95
C LYS A 31 -10.97 6.21 -14.29
N ASP A 32 -10.38 5.03 -14.52
CA ASP A 32 -10.81 3.79 -13.88
C ASP A 32 -11.00 4.03 -12.38
N PRO A 33 -12.22 3.87 -11.82
CA PRO A 33 -12.48 4.12 -10.41
C PRO A 33 -11.57 3.33 -9.48
N LEU A 34 -11.09 2.15 -9.90
CA LEU A 34 -10.13 1.37 -9.11
C LEU A 34 -8.76 2.06 -9.06
N LEU A 35 -8.32 2.64 -10.18
CA LEU A 35 -7.07 3.41 -10.26
C LEU A 35 -7.11 4.67 -9.37
N ILE A 36 -8.30 5.23 -9.15
CA ILE A 36 -8.48 6.35 -8.21
C ILE A 36 -8.22 5.89 -6.78
N LEU A 37 -8.79 4.76 -6.37
CA LEU A 37 -8.54 4.18 -5.05
C LEU A 37 -7.06 3.83 -4.85
N GLU A 38 -6.40 3.27 -5.86
CA GLU A 38 -4.98 2.92 -5.81
C GLU A 38 -4.13 4.17 -5.56
N LYS A 39 -4.37 5.26 -6.30
CA LYS A 39 -3.67 6.53 -6.11
C LYS A 39 -3.92 7.16 -4.75
N GLN A 40 -5.12 7.03 -4.21
CA GLN A 40 -5.42 7.48 -2.86
C GLN A 40 -4.64 6.66 -1.83
N ALA A 41 -4.61 5.33 -1.96
CA ALA A 41 -3.81 4.47 -1.09
C ALA A 41 -2.32 4.83 -1.15
N GLU A 42 -1.76 5.04 -2.35
CA GLU A 42 -0.38 5.50 -2.54
C GLU A 42 -0.12 6.85 -1.87
N THR A 43 -1.06 7.79 -1.99
CA THR A 43 -0.92 9.12 -1.38
C THR A 43 -0.93 9.04 0.14
N LEU A 44 -1.80 8.22 0.74
CA LEU A 44 -1.85 8.00 2.18
C LEU A 44 -0.57 7.31 2.67
N ASN A 45 -0.11 6.27 1.97
CA ASN A 45 1.14 5.59 2.29
C ASN A 45 2.35 6.54 2.20
N ALA A 46 2.36 7.46 1.24
CA ALA A 46 3.40 8.48 1.11
C ALA A 46 3.35 9.57 2.21
N GLN A 47 2.26 9.63 3.00
CA GLN A 47 2.12 10.47 4.19
C GLN A 47 2.41 9.70 5.48
N GLY A 48 2.87 8.45 5.39
CA GLY A 48 3.19 7.59 6.53
C GLY A 48 2.02 6.77 7.09
N ASP A 49 0.81 6.92 6.55
CA ASP A 49 -0.33 6.08 6.92
C ASP A 49 -0.16 4.65 6.38
N PHE A 50 -0.89 3.69 6.96
CA PHE A 50 -1.02 2.36 6.37
C PHE A 50 -2.34 2.29 5.62
N ALA A 51 -2.30 2.36 4.30
CA ALA A 51 -3.49 2.32 3.45
C ALA A 51 -3.45 1.14 2.47
N VAL A 52 -4.54 0.39 2.42
CA VAL A 52 -4.70 -0.79 1.54
C VAL A 52 -6.09 -0.85 0.95
N ILE A 53 -6.20 -1.55 -0.18
CA ILE A 53 -7.49 -1.86 -0.80
C ILE A 53 -7.81 -3.32 -0.54
N GLY A 54 -8.92 -3.55 0.16
CA GLY A 54 -9.54 -4.86 0.30
C GLY A 54 -10.52 -5.14 -0.83
N LYS A 55 -10.66 -6.40 -1.23
CA LYS A 55 -11.59 -6.85 -2.26
C LYS A 55 -12.46 -7.99 -1.78
N GLY A 56 -13.75 -7.94 -2.12
CA GLY A 56 -14.69 -8.99 -1.81
C GLY A 56 -15.70 -9.20 -2.93
N VAL A 57 -15.95 -10.47 -3.28
CA VAL A 57 -16.93 -10.86 -4.30
C VAL A 57 -17.94 -11.82 -3.69
N SER A 58 -19.22 -11.56 -3.94
CA SER A 58 -20.32 -12.42 -3.47
C SER A 58 -21.61 -12.11 -4.21
N ARG A 59 -22.54 -13.07 -4.22
CA ARG A 59 -23.90 -12.88 -4.76
C ARG A 59 -24.72 -11.82 -3.99
N SER A 60 -24.31 -11.49 -2.77
CA SER A 60 -24.91 -10.43 -1.96
C SER A 60 -23.90 -9.29 -1.77
N VAL A 61 -24.33 -8.06 -2.00
CA VAL A 61 -23.54 -6.84 -1.81
C VAL A 61 -23.02 -6.75 -0.37
N GLN A 62 -23.85 -7.08 0.63
CA GLN A 62 -23.44 -7.03 2.03
C GLN A 62 -22.32 -8.02 2.34
N ILE A 63 -22.38 -9.23 1.77
CA ILE A 63 -21.33 -10.23 1.94
C ILE A 63 -20.06 -9.84 1.16
N ALA A 64 -20.20 -9.24 -0.02
CA ALA A 64 -19.07 -8.69 -0.77
C ALA A 64 -18.34 -7.60 0.02
N ARG A 65 -19.09 -6.66 0.62
CA ARG A 65 -18.56 -5.63 1.53
C ARG A 65 -17.82 -6.23 2.73
N GLN A 66 -18.44 -7.16 3.45
CA GLN A 66 -17.81 -7.80 4.61
C GLN A 66 -16.50 -8.53 4.25
N LYS A 67 -16.46 -9.18 3.08
CA LYS A 67 -15.25 -9.81 2.57
C LYS A 67 -14.17 -8.78 2.23
N ALA A 68 -14.54 -7.67 1.59
CA ALA A 68 -13.61 -6.58 1.29
C ALA A 68 -13.03 -5.97 2.57
N GLU A 69 -13.85 -5.73 3.60
CA GLU A 69 -13.38 -5.23 4.89
C GLU A 69 -12.41 -6.20 5.56
N LEU A 70 -12.72 -7.50 5.55
CA LEU A 70 -11.86 -8.52 6.13
C LEU A 70 -10.53 -8.63 5.36
N ASP A 71 -10.57 -8.63 4.04
CA ASP A 71 -9.37 -8.65 3.18
C ASP A 71 -8.48 -7.43 3.43
N ALA A 72 -9.07 -6.23 3.53
CA ALA A 72 -8.34 -5.01 3.89
C ALA A 72 -7.68 -5.13 5.27
N ARG A 73 -8.39 -5.63 6.28
CA ARG A 73 -7.83 -5.82 7.63
C ARG A 73 -6.67 -6.81 7.63
N VAL A 74 -6.74 -7.89 6.86
CA VAL A 74 -5.63 -8.85 6.73
C VAL A 74 -4.42 -8.19 6.08
N LYS A 75 -4.61 -7.39 5.02
CA LYS A 75 -3.52 -6.66 4.36
C LYS A 75 -2.89 -5.60 5.27
N LEU A 76 -3.69 -4.85 6.04
CA LEU A 76 -3.17 -3.92 7.05
C LEU A 76 -2.34 -4.65 8.11
N ALA A 77 -2.82 -5.80 8.60
CA ALA A 77 -2.07 -6.61 9.55
C ALA A 77 -0.73 -7.09 8.95
N GLN A 78 -0.71 -7.47 7.67
CA GLN A 78 0.53 -7.85 6.97
C GLN A 78 1.52 -6.68 6.93
N MET A 79 1.09 -5.48 6.52
CA MET A 79 1.97 -4.30 6.50
C MET A 79 2.52 -3.94 7.88
N GLN A 80 1.69 -4.00 8.92
CA GLN A 80 2.14 -3.76 10.30
C GLN A 80 3.14 -4.84 10.76
N GLY A 81 2.93 -6.09 10.35
CA GLY A 81 3.86 -7.19 10.61
C GLY A 81 5.21 -6.99 9.92
N GLU A 82 5.19 -6.56 8.66
CA GLU A 82 6.40 -6.24 7.88
C GLU A 82 7.17 -5.07 8.50
N PHE A 83 6.47 -4.05 9.01
CA PHE A 83 7.10 -2.96 9.74
C PHE A 83 7.92 -3.47 10.94
N VAL A 84 7.34 -4.37 11.74
CA VAL A 84 8.05 -4.96 12.91
C VAL A 84 9.22 -5.84 12.47
N GLU A 85 9.06 -6.62 11.40
CA GLU A 85 10.17 -7.42 10.85
C GLU A 85 11.33 -6.55 10.36
N ASN A 86 11.02 -5.44 9.70
CA ASN A 86 12.03 -4.50 9.21
C ASN A 86 12.74 -3.81 10.39
N LEU A 87 11.99 -3.45 11.44
CA LEU A 87 12.54 -2.94 12.69
C LEU A 87 13.50 -3.94 13.35
N GLN A 88 13.09 -5.21 13.43
CA GLN A 88 13.94 -6.29 13.95
C GLN A 88 15.23 -6.44 13.13
N LYS A 89 15.12 -6.54 11.80
CA LYS A 89 16.29 -6.70 10.91
C LYS A 89 17.26 -5.52 11.04
N ALA A 90 16.74 -4.30 11.12
CA ALA A 90 17.55 -3.10 11.28
C ALA A 90 18.27 -3.09 12.64
N TYR A 91 17.56 -3.47 13.70
CA TYR A 91 18.14 -3.62 15.04
C TYR A 91 19.23 -4.70 15.09
N GLU A 92 18.96 -5.91 14.60
CA GLU A 92 19.93 -7.03 14.63
C GLU A 92 21.20 -6.72 13.83
N LYS A 93 21.05 -5.98 12.73
CA LYS A 93 22.19 -5.49 11.94
C LYS A 93 23.07 -4.50 12.72
N GLU A 94 22.46 -3.61 13.51
CA GLU A 94 23.19 -2.65 14.35
C GLU A 94 23.82 -3.33 15.57
N ALA A 95 23.11 -4.26 16.21
CA ALA A 95 23.57 -5.00 17.37
C ALA A 95 24.67 -6.03 17.05
N GLY A 96 24.95 -6.29 15.77
CA GLY A 96 25.97 -7.24 15.33
C GLY A 96 25.56 -8.71 15.49
N GLY A 97 24.27 -9.00 15.61
CA GLY A 97 23.74 -10.36 15.79
C GLY A 97 22.33 -10.39 16.37
N SER A 98 21.75 -11.60 16.41
CA SER A 98 20.45 -11.86 17.03
C SER A 98 20.63 -12.19 18.50
N ASP A 99 20.04 -11.38 19.38
CA ASP A 99 19.82 -11.72 20.79
C ASP A 99 18.52 -12.53 20.89
N SER A 100 18.62 -13.77 21.38
CA SER A 100 17.48 -14.69 21.45
C SER A 100 16.29 -14.18 22.27
N VAL A 101 16.54 -13.37 23.31
CA VAL A 101 15.49 -12.80 24.15
C VAL A 101 14.80 -11.66 23.40
N ILE A 102 15.58 -10.78 22.78
CA ILE A 102 15.05 -9.65 22.01
C ILE A 102 14.31 -10.13 20.76
N SER A 103 14.85 -11.10 20.02
CA SER A 103 14.18 -11.69 18.86
C SER A 103 12.85 -12.38 19.24
N ALA A 104 12.76 -12.99 20.44
CA ALA A 104 11.50 -13.53 20.95
C ALA A 104 10.49 -12.40 21.28
N GLN A 105 10.94 -11.30 21.85
CA GLN A 105 10.09 -10.13 22.14
C GLN A 105 9.57 -9.46 20.85
N PHE A 106 10.39 -9.38 19.79
CA PHE A 106 9.93 -8.94 18.47
C PHE A 106 8.83 -9.85 17.89
N LYS A 107 8.95 -11.17 18.06
CA LYS A 107 7.94 -12.12 17.60
C LYS A 107 6.60 -11.93 18.30
N GLU A 108 6.61 -11.72 19.62
CA GLU A 108 5.38 -11.46 20.38
C GLU A 108 4.80 -10.07 20.08
N LEU A 109 5.64 -9.05 19.88
CA LEU A 109 5.21 -7.73 19.42
C LEU A 109 4.49 -7.81 18.06
N LYS A 110 5.10 -8.51 17.10
CA LYS A 110 4.50 -8.74 15.77
C LYS A 110 3.13 -9.42 15.92
N LYS A 111 3.06 -10.50 16.70
CA LYS A 111 1.81 -11.23 16.94
C LYS A 111 0.73 -10.33 17.55
N SER A 112 1.10 -9.46 18.49
CA SER A 112 0.16 -8.53 19.12
C SER A 112 -0.41 -7.52 18.12
N LEU A 113 0.45 -6.87 17.33
CA LEU A 113 0.05 -5.85 16.36
C LEU A 113 -0.78 -6.44 15.22
N THR A 114 -0.35 -7.58 14.68
CA THR A 114 -1.08 -8.26 13.59
C THR A 114 -2.38 -8.92 14.05
N GLY A 115 -2.52 -9.24 15.33
CA GLY A 115 -3.73 -9.83 15.89
C GLY A 115 -4.90 -8.86 16.03
N THR A 116 -4.65 -7.55 16.08
CA THR A 116 -5.70 -6.53 16.13
C THR A 116 -5.24 -5.26 15.42
N VAL A 117 -5.75 -5.05 14.20
CA VAL A 117 -5.51 -3.80 13.46
C VAL A 117 -6.34 -2.67 14.07
N LYS A 118 -5.86 -2.10 15.18
CA LYS A 118 -6.51 -0.97 15.87
C LYS A 118 -6.38 0.31 15.05
N GLY A 119 -7.37 1.19 15.15
CA GLY A 119 -7.39 2.47 14.42
C GLY A 119 -7.74 2.36 12.93
N SER A 120 -7.95 1.15 12.42
CA SER A 120 -8.36 0.96 11.02
C SER A 120 -9.75 1.53 10.77
N HIS A 121 -9.92 2.29 9.70
CA HIS A 121 -11.21 2.80 9.27
C HIS A 121 -11.33 2.77 7.74
N SER A 122 -12.56 2.57 7.25
CA SER A 122 -12.87 2.65 5.82
C SER A 122 -12.89 4.10 5.38
N ILE A 123 -12.22 4.42 4.29
CA ILE A 123 -12.17 5.76 3.69
C ILE A 123 -13.15 5.84 2.53
N GLU A 124 -13.07 4.88 1.61
CA GLU A 124 -13.86 4.89 0.38
C GLU A 124 -14.26 3.46 -0.01
N GLU A 125 -15.45 3.32 -0.60
CA GLU A 125 -16.00 2.07 -1.09
C GLU A 125 -16.36 2.22 -2.57
N LEU A 126 -15.89 1.28 -3.38
CA LEU A 126 -16.26 1.14 -4.78
C LEU A 126 -16.96 -0.20 -4.98
N SER A 127 -18.22 -0.15 -5.42
CA SER A 127 -18.95 -1.33 -5.87
C SER A 127 -18.85 -1.48 -7.38
N THR A 128 -18.43 -2.66 -7.82
CA THR A 128 -18.34 -3.08 -9.22
C THR A 128 -19.06 -4.41 -9.41
N GLU A 129 -19.03 -4.94 -10.64
CA GLU A 129 -19.48 -6.28 -10.95
C GLU A 129 -18.30 -7.10 -11.47
N GLN A 130 -18.19 -8.35 -11.03
CA GLN A 130 -17.21 -9.31 -11.52
C GLN A 130 -17.92 -10.63 -11.78
N ASP A 131 -17.83 -11.15 -13.01
CA ASP A 131 -18.41 -12.43 -13.42
C ASP A 131 -19.92 -12.57 -13.10
N GLY A 132 -20.69 -11.48 -13.27
CA GLY A 132 -22.13 -11.46 -12.95
C GLY A 132 -22.45 -11.37 -11.46
N MET A 133 -21.44 -11.15 -10.60
CA MET A 133 -21.60 -11.05 -9.15
C MET A 133 -21.17 -9.67 -8.64
N PRO A 134 -21.86 -9.13 -7.62
CA PRO A 134 -21.38 -7.97 -6.89
C PRO A 134 -19.93 -8.15 -6.39
N SER A 135 -19.11 -7.15 -6.68
CA SER A 135 -17.74 -7.01 -6.22
C SER A 135 -17.60 -5.69 -5.49
N THR A 136 -16.97 -5.69 -4.33
CA THR A 136 -16.75 -4.48 -3.53
C THR A 136 -15.25 -4.32 -3.29
N HIS A 137 -14.76 -3.10 -3.45
CA HIS A 137 -13.41 -2.69 -3.11
C HIS A 137 -13.50 -1.63 -2.01
N ILE A 138 -12.70 -1.77 -0.95
CA ILE A 138 -12.69 -0.83 0.18
C ILE A 138 -11.28 -0.37 0.41
N LEU A 139 -11.07 0.95 0.33
CA LEU A 139 -9.87 1.60 0.83
C LEU A 139 -9.99 1.71 2.35
N MET A 140 -9.06 1.08 3.05
CA MET A 140 -8.97 1.15 4.51
C MET A 140 -7.61 1.71 4.90
N SER A 141 -7.61 2.57 5.92
CA SER A 141 -6.38 3.17 6.44
C SER A 141 -6.26 3.00 7.95
N VAL A 142 -5.01 2.95 8.43
CA VAL A 142 -4.63 3.26 9.81
C VAL A 142 -3.74 4.49 9.77
N ALA A 143 -4.16 5.55 10.46
CA ALA A 143 -3.36 6.76 10.54
C ALA A 143 -2.01 6.47 11.21
N ALA A 144 -0.94 7.09 10.72
CA ALA A 144 0.42 6.98 11.25
C ALA A 144 0.48 7.15 12.78
N ASN A 145 -0.21 8.18 13.28
CA ASN A 145 -0.28 8.51 14.70
C ASN A 145 -0.99 7.44 15.54
N ASP A 146 -2.06 6.84 15.00
CA ASP A 146 -2.81 5.79 15.68
C ASP A 146 -1.97 4.51 15.77
N PHE A 147 -1.30 4.16 14.66
CA PHE A 147 -0.36 3.04 14.66
C PHE A 147 0.79 3.27 15.64
N ARG A 148 1.41 4.46 15.65
CA ARG A 148 2.50 4.80 16.59
C ARG A 148 2.05 4.70 18.03
N THR A 149 0.86 5.21 18.35
CA THR A 149 0.29 5.13 19.69
C THR A 149 0.08 3.68 20.10
N HIS A 150 -0.44 2.86 19.18
CA HIS A 150 -0.62 1.43 19.43
C HIS A 150 0.71 0.70 19.60
N LEU A 151 1.67 0.92 18.70
CA LEU A 151 3.02 0.34 18.75
C LEU A 151 3.71 0.66 20.06
N ASN A 152 3.68 1.93 20.49
CA ASN A 152 4.27 2.35 21.77
C ASN A 152 3.60 1.68 22.97
N SER A 153 2.26 1.56 22.95
CA SER A 153 1.52 0.84 23.98
C SER A 153 1.89 -0.64 24.04
N GLU A 154 2.15 -1.29 22.91
CA GLU A 154 2.58 -2.68 22.86
C GLU A 154 4.04 -2.85 23.29
N LEU A 155 4.93 -1.95 22.86
CA LEU A 155 6.35 -1.95 23.25
C LEU A 155 6.56 -1.76 24.76
N GLN A 156 5.69 -1.01 25.44
CA GLN A 156 5.75 -0.86 26.91
C GLN A 156 5.59 -2.19 27.66
N LYS A 157 5.02 -3.22 27.02
CA LYS A 157 4.91 -4.58 27.59
C LYS A 157 6.24 -5.35 27.53
N TYR A 158 7.21 -4.86 26.76
CA TYR A 158 8.51 -5.48 26.52
C TYR A 158 9.64 -4.48 26.88
N PRO A 159 9.92 -4.26 28.18
CA PRO A 159 10.82 -3.19 28.62
C PRO A 159 12.26 -3.35 28.11
N GLU A 160 12.77 -4.57 27.99
CA GLU A 160 14.12 -4.85 27.47
C GLU A 160 14.25 -4.49 25.99
N LEU A 161 13.28 -4.89 25.17
CA LEU A 161 13.18 -4.48 23.77
C LEU A 161 13.04 -2.97 23.64
N LEU A 162 12.16 -2.35 24.44
CA LEU A 162 11.98 -0.89 24.42
C LEU A 162 13.27 -0.14 24.77
N GLU A 163 14.00 -0.58 25.81
CA GLU A 163 15.27 0.03 26.20
C GLU A 163 16.33 -0.17 25.12
N SER A 164 16.38 -1.36 24.51
CA SER A 164 17.30 -1.68 23.42
C SER A 164 17.03 -0.83 22.18
N LEU A 165 15.77 -0.66 21.80
CA LEU A 165 15.36 0.20 20.69
C LEU A 165 15.68 1.67 20.95
N LYS A 166 15.54 2.15 22.19
CA LYS A 166 15.93 3.51 22.58
C LYS A 166 17.44 3.76 22.52
N LYS A 167 18.26 2.72 22.63
CA LYS A 167 19.73 2.82 22.49
C LYS A 167 20.18 2.68 21.04
N SER A 168 19.40 1.98 20.21
CA SER A 168 19.65 1.76 18.78
C SER A 168 19.30 2.97 17.92
N GLN A 169 20.16 3.28 16.94
CA GLN A 169 19.86 4.26 15.89
C GLN A 169 18.72 3.78 14.98
N ALA A 170 18.72 2.49 14.62
CA ALA A 170 17.64 1.89 13.83
C ALA A 170 16.28 2.00 14.53
N GLY A 171 16.25 1.77 15.85
CA GLY A 171 15.05 1.93 16.67
C GLY A 171 14.52 3.36 16.66
N LYS A 172 15.39 4.36 16.85
CA LYS A 172 14.98 5.78 16.80
C LYS A 172 14.48 6.17 15.43
N GLY A 173 15.25 5.88 14.38
CA GLY A 173 14.89 6.22 13.00
C GLY A 173 13.56 5.61 12.57
N MET A 174 13.31 4.33 12.85
CA MET A 174 12.05 3.72 12.42
C MET A 174 10.85 4.10 13.32
N LEU A 175 11.05 4.40 14.60
CA LEU A 175 9.97 4.87 15.49
C LEU A 175 9.60 6.34 15.27
N GLU A 176 10.54 7.15 14.75
CA GLU A 176 10.35 8.59 14.50
C GLU A 176 10.13 8.94 13.02
N GLU A 177 10.77 8.23 12.09
CA GLU A 177 10.76 8.51 10.63
C GLU A 177 9.98 7.47 9.81
N GLY A 178 9.78 6.25 10.31
CA GLY A 178 9.11 5.17 9.56
C GLY A 178 7.61 5.35 9.32
N LEU A 179 7.07 6.52 9.70
CA LEU A 179 5.65 6.89 9.69
C LEU A 179 5.43 8.37 9.28
N ASN A 180 6.41 8.99 8.61
CA ASN A 180 6.31 10.34 8.04
C ASN A 180 6.02 10.32 6.54
#